data_AF-A0A349KSN3-F1
#
_entry.id   AF-A0A349KSN3-F1
#
_cell.length_a   1.000
_cell.length_b   1.000
_cell.length_c   1.000
_cell.angle_alpha   90.00
_cell.angle_beta   90.00
_cell.angle_gamma   90.00
#
_symmetry.space_group_name_H-M   'P 1'
#
loop_
_entity.id
_entity.type
_entity.pdbx_description
1 polymer ?
#
loop_
_entity_poly.entity_id
_entity_poly.type
_entity_poly.pdbx_seq_one_letter_code
_entity_poly.pdbx_strand_id
1 'polypeptide(L)'
;IGAKRHHILIQFLIEALLLSLLGGLIGLALGYGLGTLISNAIPSFPQASIPLWSIALALGFSGFVGVLFGILPAAKAANLDPIDALRYE
;
A
#
# COMPACT_ATOMS: atom_id res chain seq x y z
N ILE A 1 4.06 15.94 26.73
CA ILE A 1 4.65 15.31 25.52
C ILE A 1 4.72 13.82 25.81
N GLY A 2 3.65 13.08 25.54
CA GLY A 2 3.46 11.72 26.10
C GLY A 2 2.53 10.87 25.24
N ALA A 3 2.70 10.92 23.92
CA ALA A 3 2.02 9.99 23.03
C ALA A 3 2.50 8.58 23.39
N LYS A 4 1.59 7.71 23.83
CA LYS A 4 1.90 6.30 24.06
C LYS A 4 2.42 5.71 22.74
N ARG A 5 3.45 4.85 22.81
CA ARG A 5 4.02 4.11 21.65
C ARG A 5 2.95 3.56 20.71
N HIS A 6 1.82 3.13 21.26
CA HIS A 6 0.64 2.66 20.55
C HIS A 6 -0.01 3.69 19.60
N HIS A 7 -0.07 4.97 19.95
CA HIS A 7 -0.65 6.00 19.07
C HIS A 7 0.19 6.22 17.82
N ILE A 8 1.52 6.25 17.98
CA ILE A 8 2.45 6.37 16.85
C ILE A 8 2.35 5.14 15.94
N LEU A 9 2.30 3.94 16.53
CA LEU A 9 2.11 2.69 15.79
C LEU A 9 0.85 2.72 14.92
N ILE A 10 -0.29 3.09 15.51
CA ILE A 10 -1.57 3.14 14.80
C ILE A 10 -1.54 4.17 13.68
N GLN A 11 -0.96 5.36 13.90
CA GLN A 11 -0.91 6.39 12.86
C GLN A 11 -0.12 5.90 11.64
N PHE A 12 1.09 5.39 11.86
CA PHE A 12 1.92 4.87 10.75
C PHE A 12 1.27 3.68 10.06
N LEU A 13 0.59 2.80 10.80
CA LEU A 13 -0.15 1.69 10.22
C LEU A 13 -1.31 2.17 9.34
N ILE A 14 -2.07 3.16 9.80
CA ILE A 14 -3.16 3.77 9.02
C ILE A 14 -2.62 4.44 7.77
N GLU A 15 -1.53 5.22 7.86
CA GLU A 15 -0.90 5.85 6.70
C GLU A 15 -0.41 4.82 5.69
N ALA A 16 0.27 3.76 6.14
CA ALA A 16 0.73 2.67 5.27
C ALA A 16 -0.43 1.93 4.60
N LEU A 17 -1.53 1.69 5.33
CA LEU A 17 -2.72 1.05 4.80
C LEU A 17 -3.41 1.95 3.75
N LEU A 18 -3.56 3.25 4.04
CA LEU A 18 -4.15 4.21 3.10
C LEU A 18 -3.31 4.32 1.81
N LEU A 19 -1.99 4.44 1.94
CA LEU A 19 -1.08 4.52 0.79
C LEU A 19 -1.10 3.24 -0.05
N SER A 20 -1.12 2.06 0.58
CA SER A 20 -1.17 0.78 -0.14
C SER A 20 -2.52 0.53 -0.81
N LEU A 21 -3.64 0.94 -0.20
CA LEU A 21 -4.96 0.87 -0.84
C LEU A 21 -5.06 1.83 -2.03
N LEU A 22 -4.62 3.08 -1.86
CA LEU A 22 -4.60 4.06 -2.95
C LEU A 22 -3.69 3.61 -4.09
N GLY A 23 -2.49 3.12 -3.78
CA GLY A 23 -1.58 2.55 -4.77
C GLY A 23 -2.18 1.35 -5.50
N GLY A 24 -2.88 0.45 -4.78
CA GLY A 24 -3.59 -0.68 -5.36
C GLY A 24 -4.72 -0.26 -6.31
N LEU A 25 -5.53 0.74 -5.93
CA LEU A 25 -6.60 1.28 -6.77
C LEU A 25 -6.05 1.97 -8.02
N ILE A 26 -5.01 2.78 -7.88
CA ILE A 26 -4.34 3.45 -9.01
C ILE A 26 -3.73 2.41 -9.95
N GLY A 27 -3.04 1.39 -9.41
CA GLY A 27 -2.48 0.29 -10.17
C GLY A 27 -3.54 -0.49 -10.95
N LEU A 28 -4.70 -0.76 -10.33
CA LEU A 28 -5.83 -1.42 -10.98
C LEU A 28 -6.38 -0.58 -12.14
N ALA A 29 -6.57 0.72 -11.90
CA ALA A 29 -7.08 1.65 -12.91
C ALA A 29 -6.11 1.75 -14.11
N LEU A 30 -4.80 1.87 -13.84
CA LEU A 30 -3.77 1.89 -14.87
C LEU A 30 -3.68 0.56 -15.62
N GLY A 31 -3.71 -0.57 -14.93
CA GLY A 31 -3.68 -1.90 -15.55
C GLY A 31 -4.85 -2.14 -16.50
N TYR A 32 -6.06 -1.78 -16.07
CA TYR A 32 -7.24 -1.85 -16.93
C TYR A 32 -7.18 -0.85 -18.09
N GLY A 33 -6.81 0.40 -17.82
CA GLY A 33 -6.68 1.44 -18.85
C GLY A 33 -5.66 1.09 -19.92
N LEU A 34 -4.47 0.64 -19.53
CA LEU A 34 -3.44 0.19 -20.47
C LEU A 34 -3.87 -1.09 -21.20
N GLY A 35 -4.46 -2.06 -20.51
CA GLY A 35 -4.96 -3.29 -21.13
C GLY A 35 -5.99 -3.01 -22.23
N THR A 36 -6.97 -2.14 -21.94
CA THR A 36 -8.00 -1.74 -22.90
C THR A 36 -7.45 -0.92 -24.07
N LEU A 37 -6.49 -0.01 -23.82
CA LEU A 37 -5.82 0.73 -24.88
C LEU A 37 -5.07 -0.21 -25.83
N ILE A 38 -4.32 -1.17 -25.29
CA ILE A 38 -3.57 -2.17 -26.08
C ILE A 38 -4.53 -3.04 -26.89
N SER A 39 -5.61 -3.54 -26.27
CA SER A 39 -6.59 -4.38 -26.97
C SER A 39 -7.30 -3.66 -28.11
N ASN A 40 -7.49 -2.34 -28.00
CA ASN A 40 -8.11 -1.53 -29.06
C ASN A 40 -7.12 -1.10 -30.13
N ALA A 41 -5.83 -0.98 -29.81
CA ALA A 41 -4.79 -0.57 -30.75
C ALA A 41 -4.32 -1.69 -31.68
N ILE A 42 -4.41 -2.96 -31.23
CA ILE A 42 -3.92 -4.12 -31.99
C ILE A 42 -5.10 -4.90 -32.57
N PRO A 43 -5.25 -4.95 -33.92
CA PRO A 43 -6.24 -5.80 -34.55
C PRO A 43 -6.05 -7.26 -34.14
N SER A 44 -7.15 -7.96 -33.85
CA SER A 44 -7.15 -9.38 -33.44
C SER A 44 -6.62 -9.68 -32.02
N PHE A 45 -6.30 -8.66 -31.22
CA PHE A 45 -5.88 -8.89 -29.83
C PHE A 45 -7.08 -9.24 -28.93
N PRO A 46 -6.93 -10.19 -27.99
CA PRO A 46 -8.01 -10.50 -27.04
C PRO A 46 -8.42 -9.26 -26.25
N GLN A 47 -9.73 -9.11 -26.02
CA GLN A 47 -10.25 -8.06 -25.16
C GLN A 47 -9.64 -8.19 -23.77
N ALA A 48 -9.27 -7.06 -23.17
CA ALA A 48 -8.75 -7.02 -21.81
C ALA A 48 -9.85 -7.43 -20.80
N SER A 49 -9.98 -8.73 -20.53
CA SER A 49 -10.86 -9.25 -19.49
C SER A 49 -10.07 -9.42 -18.19
N ILE A 50 -10.38 -8.60 -17.19
CA ILE A 50 -9.81 -8.76 -15.85
C ILE A 50 -10.79 -9.60 -15.01
N PRO A 51 -10.45 -10.86 -14.68
CA PRO A 51 -11.33 -11.69 -13.88
C PRO A 51 -11.34 -11.21 -12.41
N LEU A 52 -12.48 -11.36 -11.72
CA LEU A 52 -12.65 -10.89 -10.34
C LEU A 52 -11.57 -11.40 -9.38
N TRP A 53 -11.12 -12.65 -9.56
CA TRP A 53 -10.07 -13.23 -8.72
C TRP A 53 -8.75 -12.47 -8.84
N SER A 54 -8.41 -11.93 -10.02
CA SER A 54 -7.18 -11.18 -10.23
C SER A 54 -7.25 -9.82 -9.52
N ILE A 55 -8.43 -9.21 -9.46
CA ILE A 55 -8.68 -7.97 -8.72
C ILE A 55 -8.51 -8.23 -7.23
N ALA A 56 -9.13 -9.30 -6.72
CA ALA A 56 -9.03 -9.69 -5.32
C ALA A 56 -7.57 -10.01 -4.92
N LEU A 57 -6.83 -10.68 -5.80
CA LEU A 57 -5.42 -10.99 -5.58
C LEU A 57 -4.56 -9.72 -5.59
N ALA A 58 -4.78 -8.79 -6.52
CA ALA A 58 -4.06 -7.52 -6.58
C ALA A 58 -4.29 -6.66 -5.33
N LEU A 59 -5.55 -6.48 -4.92
CA LEU A 59 -5.89 -5.71 -3.71
C LEU A 59 -5.40 -6.41 -2.44
N GLY A 60 -5.55 -7.73 -2.35
CA GLY A 60 -5.07 -8.53 -1.23
C GLY A 60 -3.55 -8.48 -1.09
N PHE A 61 -2.83 -8.59 -2.21
CA PHE A 61 -1.36 -8.48 -2.22
C PHE A 61 -0.90 -7.06 -1.86
N SER A 62 -1.54 -6.02 -2.41
CA SER A 62 -1.22 -4.63 -2.06
C SER A 62 -1.42 -4.35 -0.56
N GLY A 63 -2.55 -4.80 -0.01
CA GLY A 63 -2.84 -4.68 1.42
C GLY A 63 -1.85 -5.48 2.29
N PHE A 64 -1.52 -6.71 1.88
CA PHE A 64 -0.52 -7.53 2.58
C PHE A 64 0.84 -6.84 2.64
N VAL A 65 1.32 -6.32 1.50
CA VAL A 65 2.57 -5.54 1.41
C VAL A 65 2.48 -4.29 2.28
N GLY A 66 1.40 -3.52 2.19
CA GLY A 66 1.18 -2.31 2.99
C GLY A 66 1.21 -2.57 4.50
N VAL A 67 0.59 -3.66 4.96
CA VAL A 67 0.61 -4.07 6.37
C VAL A 67 2.00 -4.51 6.81
N LEU A 68 2.68 -5.33 6.01
CA LEU A 68 4.04 -5.80 6.31
C LEU A 68 5.03 -4.63 6.45
N PHE A 69 5.05 -3.75 5.46
CA PHE A 69 5.91 -2.58 5.43
C PHE A 69 5.41 -1.43 6.30
N GLY A 70 4.18 -1.46 6.80
CA GLY A 70 3.68 -0.52 7.81
C GLY A 70 4.06 -0.94 9.23
N ILE A 71 3.88 -2.21 9.58
CA ILE A 71 4.13 -2.73 10.93
C ILE A 71 5.62 -2.75 11.26
N LEU A 72 6.48 -3.21 10.34
CA LEU A 72 7.92 -3.33 10.59
C LEU A 72 8.60 -1.99 10.99
N PRO A 73 8.47 -0.89 10.22
CA PRO A 73 9.05 0.39 10.61
C PRO A 73 8.30 1.03 11.77
N ALA A 74 6.99 0.86 11.89
CA ALA A 74 6.23 1.40 13.01
C ALA A 74 6.69 0.77 14.33
N ALA A 75 6.90 -0.56 14.37
CA ALA A 75 7.46 -1.26 15.53
C ALA A 75 8.87 -0.78 15.90
N LYS A 76 9.67 -0.43 14.88
CA LYS A 76 11.01 0.14 15.07
C LYS A 76 10.93 1.56 15.67
N ALA A 77 10.09 2.43 15.09
CA ALA A 77 9.86 3.80 15.55
C ALA A 77 9.29 3.85 16.98
N ALA A 78 8.37 2.94 17.29
CA ALA A 78 7.78 2.84 18.60
C ALA A 78 8.80 2.44 19.67
N ASN A 79 9.80 1.61 19.36
CA ASN A 79 10.80 1.17 20.32
C ASN A 79 11.99 2.13 20.48
N LEU A 80 12.06 3.24 19.74
CA LEU A 80 13.07 4.26 20.03
C LEU A 80 12.88 4.83 21.43
N ASP A 81 14.00 5.03 22.13
CA ASP A 81 14.03 5.65 23.45
C ASP A 81 13.85 7.17 23.25
N PRO A 82 12.85 7.81 23.86
CA PRO A 82 12.58 9.23 23.66
C PRO A 82 13.77 10.13 24.04
N ILE A 83 14.66 9.64 24.91
CA ILE A 83 15.89 10.32 25.32
C ILE A 83 16.91 10.37 24.17
N ASP A 84 17.03 9.32 23.36
CA ASP A 84 17.94 9.30 22.20
C ASP A 84 17.38 10.09 21.01
N ALA A 85 16.05 10.15 20.87
CA ALA A 85 15.40 10.99 19.86
C ALA A 85 15.57 12.50 20.11
N LEU A 86 15.72 12.92 21.37
CA LEU A 86 15.97 14.31 21.78
C LEU A 86 17.46 14.68 21.82
N ARG A 87 18.38 13.70 21.92
CA ARG A 87 19.84 13.92 21.90
C ARG A 87 20.44 14.03 20.49
N TYR A 88 19.62 13.84 19.46
CA TYR A 88 20.01 14.07 18.06
C TYR A 88 19.71 15.50 17.57
N GLU A 89 19.27 16.39 18.48
CA GLU A 89 19.52 17.83 18.38
C GLU A 89 20.85 18.21 19.05
#